data_AF-A0A2D7JAI6-F1
#
_entry.id   AF-A0A2D7JAI6-F1
#
_cell.length_a   1.000
_cell.length_b   1.000
_cell.length_c   1.000
_cell.angle_alpha   90.00
_cell.angle_beta   90.00
_cell.angle_gamma   90.00
#
_symmetry.space_group_name_H-M   'P 1'
#
loop_
_entity.id
_entity.type
_entity.pdbx_description
1 polymer ?
#
loop_
_entity_poly.entity_id
_entity_poly.type
_entity_poly.pdbx_seq_one_letter_code
_entity_poly.pdbx_strand_id
1 'polypeptide(L)'
;MSARNLFSARFTVDDFSAKLLVKDVERQNNVGLGESSTEGFTLVNAAATWSYSFTDSTRLVLTAFARNLTDERARNHTSFVKDQVPLPGRNLGVRIRLNF
;
A
#
# COMPACT_ATOMS: atom_id res chain seq x y z
N MET A 1 6.70 15.10 17.36
CA MET A 1 6.86 14.49 16.01
C MET A 1 5.77 13.44 15.90
N SER A 2 4.99 13.40 14.80
CA SER A 2 4.03 12.29 14.60
C SER A 2 4.76 10.96 14.47
N ALA A 3 4.31 9.95 15.20
CA ALA A 3 4.86 8.60 15.06
C ALA A 3 4.40 7.99 13.74
N ARG A 4 5.31 7.28 13.09
CA ARG A 4 5.06 6.59 11.83
C ARG A 4 5.47 5.13 11.97
N ASN A 5 4.48 4.25 11.97
CA ASN A 5 4.67 2.83 12.12
C ASN A 5 4.58 2.15 10.73
N LEU A 6 5.52 1.26 10.44
CA LEU A 6 5.52 0.49 9.20
C LEU A 6 5.69 -0.98 9.53
N PHE A 7 4.67 -1.77 9.20
CA PHE A 7 4.67 -3.21 9.35
C PHE A 7 4.67 -3.87 7.96
N SER A 8 5.53 -4.86 7.79
CA SER A 8 5.56 -5.67 6.57
C SER A 8 5.66 -7.14 6.91
N ALA A 9 4.76 -7.94 6.36
CA ALA A 9 4.84 -9.39 6.40
C ALA A 9 5.05 -9.92 4.97
N ARG A 10 5.93 -10.91 4.84
CA ARG A 10 6.15 -11.62 3.58
C ARG A 10 6.14 -13.11 3.87
N PHE A 11 5.39 -13.84 3.07
CA PHE A 11 5.34 -15.29 3.06
C PHE A 11 5.78 -15.77 1.68
N THR A 12 6.59 -16.81 1.61
CA THR A 12 7.06 -17.40 0.35
C THR A 12 7.21 -18.90 0.56
N VAL A 13 6.56 -19.67 -0.30
CA VAL A 13 6.59 -21.13 -0.32
C VAL A 13 6.59 -21.58 -1.77
N ASP A 14 7.62 -22.31 -2.18
CA ASP A 14 7.81 -22.78 -3.56
C ASP A 14 7.54 -21.68 -4.59
N ASP A 15 6.49 -21.85 -5.38
CA ASP A 15 6.05 -20.95 -6.43
C ASP A 15 5.08 -19.85 -5.96
N PHE A 16 4.71 -19.83 -4.69
CA PHE A 16 3.76 -18.87 -4.14
C PHE A 16 4.47 -17.87 -3.23
N SER A 17 4.11 -16.59 -3.37
CA SER A 17 4.51 -15.55 -2.44
C SER A 17 3.36 -14.62 -2.11
N ALA A 18 3.22 -14.27 -0.84
CA ALA A 18 2.28 -13.27 -0.36
C ALA A 18 3.02 -12.16 0.38
N LYS A 19 2.54 -10.94 0.26
CA LYS A 19 3.09 -9.77 0.94
C LYS A 19 1.95 -8.92 1.47
N LEU A 20 2.07 -8.52 2.72
CA LEU A 20 1.21 -7.54 3.36
C LEU A 20 2.08 -6.38 3.87
N LEU A 21 1.65 -5.16 3.61
CA LEU A 21 2.30 -3.94 4.09
C LEU A 21 1.24 -3.04 4.71
N VAL A 22 1.42 -2.72 5.98
CA VAL A 22 0.58 -1.81 6.74
C VAL A 22 1.44 -0.63 7.13
N LYS A 23 1.06 0.56 6.65
CA LYS A 23 1.67 1.82 7.06
C LYS A 23 0.64 2.55 7.91
N ASP A 24 0.98 2.80 9.16
CA ASP A 24 0.15 3.54 10.08
C ASP A 24 0.84 4.87 10.41
N VAL A 25 0.10 5.96 10.30
CA VAL A 25 0.58 7.31 10.59
C VAL A 25 -0.33 7.92 11.63
N GLU A 26 0.20 8.14 12.82
CA GLU A 26 -0.58 8.67 13.94
C GLU A 26 -0.93 10.15 13.74
N ARG A 27 -2.12 10.51 14.21
CA ARG A 27 -2.67 11.86 14.22
C ARG A 27 -1.74 12.81 14.98
N GLN A 28 -1.38 13.94 14.38
CA GLN A 28 -0.52 14.93 15.03
C GLN A 28 -1.39 15.85 15.89
N ASN A 29 -1.36 15.66 17.22
CA ASN A 29 -2.15 16.44 18.19
C ASN A 29 -1.45 17.70 18.73
N ASN A 30 -0.27 18.09 18.22
CA ASN A 30 0.42 19.29 18.68
C ASN A 30 0.03 20.50 17.83
N VAL A 31 -1.17 21.04 18.08
CA VAL A 31 -1.68 22.27 17.47
C VAL A 31 -1.59 23.41 18.49
N GLY A 32 -0.88 24.48 18.12
CA GLY A 32 -0.97 25.76 18.82
C GLY A 32 -2.36 26.38 18.65
N LEU A 33 -2.74 27.33 19.51
CA LEU A 33 -4.03 28.04 19.44
C LEU A 33 -4.29 28.58 18.02
N GLY A 34 -5.16 27.90 17.25
CA GLY A 34 -5.59 28.32 15.92
C GLY A 34 -5.27 27.36 14.74
N GLU A 35 -4.61 26.21 14.97
CA GLU A 35 -4.36 25.23 13.89
C GLU A 35 -5.28 24.00 13.98
N SER A 36 -5.75 23.50 12.84
CA SER A 36 -6.60 22.32 12.73
C SER A 36 -5.78 21.02 12.81
N SER A 37 -6.28 20.01 13.52
CA SER A 37 -5.65 18.70 13.70
C SER A 37 -5.50 17.95 12.36
N THR A 38 -4.33 17.38 12.08
CA THR A 38 -4.09 16.50 10.91
C THR A 38 -4.56 15.09 11.23
N GLU A 39 -5.63 14.60 10.60
CA GLU A 39 -6.10 13.22 10.80
C GLU A 39 -5.01 12.19 10.46
N GLY A 40 -4.80 11.22 11.37
CA GLY A 40 -3.92 10.08 11.11
C GLY A 40 -4.53 9.15 10.07
N PHE A 41 -3.70 8.39 9.36
CA PHE A 41 -4.14 7.51 8.29
C PHE A 41 -3.44 6.16 8.32
N THR A 42 -4.19 5.09 8.04
CA THR A 42 -3.64 3.74 7.91
C THR A 42 -3.77 3.31 6.46
N LEU A 43 -2.67 2.87 5.83
CA LEU A 43 -2.63 2.33 4.47
C LEU A 43 -2.29 0.85 4.52
N VAL A 44 -3.22 0.02 4.03
CA VAL A 44 -3.02 -1.42 3.92
C VAL A 44 -2.87 -1.80 2.44
N ASN A 45 -1.75 -2.43 2.11
CA ASN A 45 -1.43 -2.94 0.79
C ASN A 45 -1.15 -4.44 0.88
N ALA A 46 -1.73 -5.23 -0.01
CA ALA A 46 -1.51 -6.66 -0.10
C ALA A 46 -1.13 -7.06 -1.53
N ALA A 47 -0.33 -8.10 -1.67
CA ALA A 47 -0.05 -8.72 -2.96
C ALA A 47 0.16 -10.22 -2.79
N ALA A 48 -0.37 -11.01 -3.72
CA ALA A 48 -0.14 -12.43 -3.83
C ALA A 48 0.37 -12.72 -5.24
N THR A 49 1.44 -13.51 -5.34
CA THR A 49 2.05 -13.92 -6.60
C THR A 49 2.17 -15.42 -6.62
N TRP A 50 1.77 -16.03 -7.71
CA TRP A 50 1.95 -17.44 -7.99
C TRP A 50 2.68 -17.58 -9.31
N SER A 51 3.76 -18.37 -9.33
CA SER A 51 4.46 -18.76 -10.54
C SER A 51 4.13 -20.20 -10.92
N TYR A 52 4.23 -20.51 -12.20
CA TYR A 52 4.20 -21.87 -12.67
C TYR A 52 5.14 -22.00 -13.86
N SER A 53 6.09 -22.93 -13.77
CA SER A 53 6.99 -23.26 -14.86
C SER A 53 6.44 -24.48 -15.61
N PHE A 54 6.06 -24.28 -16.87
CA PHE A 54 5.62 -25.38 -17.76
C PHE A 54 6.82 -26.16 -18.30
N THR A 55 7.89 -25.44 -18.61
CA THR A 55 9.20 -25.95 -19.06
C THR A 55 10.29 -25.05 -18.47
N ASP A 56 11.56 -25.38 -18.72
CA ASP A 56 12.68 -24.53 -18.31
C ASP A 56 12.66 -23.15 -18.99
N SER A 57 12.04 -23.03 -20.17
CA SER A 57 11.93 -21.78 -20.93
C SER A 57 10.60 -21.06 -20.73
N THR A 58 9.51 -21.79 -20.45
CA THR A 58 8.16 -21.21 -20.35
C THR A 58 7.70 -21.07 -18.91
N ARG A 59 7.48 -19.82 -18.46
CA ARG A 59 6.99 -19.49 -17.12
C ARG A 59 5.78 -18.57 -17.15
N LEU A 60 4.74 -18.95 -16.44
CA LEU A 60 3.58 -18.12 -16.13
C LEU A 60 3.73 -17.53 -14.73
N VAL A 61 3.45 -16.24 -14.59
CA VAL A 61 3.40 -15.55 -13.30
C VAL A 61 2.09 -14.79 -13.19
N LEU A 62 1.29 -15.15 -12.20
CA LEU A 62 0.05 -14.47 -11.82
C LEU A 62 0.30 -13.67 -10.56
N THR A 63 0.01 -12.37 -10.58
CA THR A 63 0.09 -11.50 -9.41
C THR A 63 -1.25 -10.80 -9.20
N ALA A 64 -1.90 -11.05 -8.07
CA ALA A 64 -2.99 -10.21 -7.57
C ALA A 64 -2.42 -9.17 -6.60
N PHE A 65 -2.88 -7.92 -6.69
CA PHE A 65 -2.48 -6.88 -5.76
C PHE A 65 -3.66 -5.98 -5.37
N ALA A 66 -3.62 -5.53 -4.13
CA ALA A 66 -4.54 -4.59 -3.53
C ALA A 66 -3.74 -3.46 -2.88
N ARG A 67 -4.08 -2.21 -3.20
CA ARG A 67 -3.48 -1.02 -2.60
C ARG A 67 -4.56 -0.15 -1.99
N ASN A 68 -4.24 0.46 -0.85
CA ASN A 68 -5.13 1.32 -0.10
C ASN A 68 -6.47 0.64 0.24
N LEU A 69 -6.42 -0.56 0.85
CA LEU A 69 -7.59 -1.35 1.24
C LEU A 69 -8.50 -0.63 2.26
N THR A 70 -7.93 0.26 3.05
CA THR A 70 -8.60 1.12 4.04
C THR A 70 -9.39 2.28 3.41
N ASP A 71 -9.29 2.46 2.08
CA ASP A 71 -9.99 3.52 1.33
C ASP A 71 -9.71 4.93 1.87
N GLU A 72 -8.49 5.11 2.39
CA GLU A 72 -8.14 6.28 3.17
C GLU A 72 -7.77 7.43 2.23
N ARG A 73 -8.50 8.54 2.35
CA ARG A 73 -8.26 9.79 1.61
C ARG A 73 -7.29 10.66 2.39
N ALA A 74 -6.04 10.21 2.53
CA ALA A 74 -5.03 10.95 3.28
C ALA A 74 -4.84 12.36 2.69
N ARG A 75 -5.20 13.39 3.46
CA ARG A 75 -4.92 14.80 3.17
C ARG A 75 -3.74 15.20 4.05
N ASN A 76 -2.63 15.59 3.43
CA ASN A 76 -1.48 16.07 4.18
C ASN A 76 -1.80 17.48 4.69
N HIS A 77 -2.14 17.59 5.97
CA HIS A 77 -2.65 18.83 6.56
C HIS A 77 -1.52 19.73 7.07
N THR A 78 -0.61 20.10 6.16
CA THR A 78 0.38 21.16 6.37
C THR A 78 0.77 21.78 5.04
N SER A 79 -0.12 22.56 4.41
CA SER A 79 0.28 23.68 3.54
C SER A 79 -0.95 24.47 3.11
N PHE A 80 -0.81 25.79 3.16
CA PHE A 80 -1.76 26.78 2.65
C PHE A 80 -1.91 26.76 1.12
N VAL A 81 -1.22 25.84 0.42
CA VAL A 81 -1.32 25.61 -1.02
C VAL A 81 -2.19 24.37 -1.25
N LYS A 82 -3.50 24.60 -1.30
CA LYS A 82 -4.47 23.64 -1.83
C LYS A 82 -4.13 23.41 -3.30
N ASP A 83 -3.45 22.31 -3.61
CA ASP A 83 -3.59 21.51 -4.84
C ASP A 83 -2.50 20.43 -4.88
N GLN A 84 -2.84 19.26 -5.43
CA GLN A 84 -1.92 18.15 -5.81
C GLN A 84 -1.41 17.33 -4.61
N VAL A 85 -1.79 16.08 -4.36
CA VAL A 85 -2.30 15.01 -5.21
C VAL A 85 -3.03 14.06 -4.24
N PRO A 86 -4.30 13.68 -4.49
CA PRO A 86 -4.93 12.64 -3.69
C PRO A 86 -4.05 11.38 -3.75
N LEU A 87 -3.75 10.76 -2.61
CA LEU A 87 -3.21 9.39 -2.69
C LEU A 87 -4.22 8.55 -3.49
N PRO A 88 -3.75 7.67 -4.38
CA PRO A 88 -4.65 6.83 -5.15
C PRO A 88 -5.57 6.09 -4.17
N GLY A 89 -6.88 6.19 -4.42
CA GLY A 89 -7.90 5.48 -3.63
C GLY A 89 -7.71 3.96 -3.70
N ARG A 90 -8.70 3.20 -3.22
CA ARG A 90 -8.63 1.73 -3.29
C ARG A 90 -8.37 1.26 -4.73
N ASN A 91 -7.27 0.54 -4.93
CA ASN A 91 -6.86 0.00 -6.23
C ASN A 91 -6.63 -1.51 -6.11
N LEU A 92 -7.45 -2.27 -6.83
CA LEU A 92 -7.37 -3.72 -6.94
C LEU A 92 -6.98 -4.06 -8.38
N GLY A 93 -6.04 -4.97 -8.55
CA GLY A 93 -5.60 -5.36 -9.88
C GLY A 93 -4.97 -6.75 -9.93
N VAL A 94 -5.00 -7.31 -11.12
CA VAL A 94 -4.33 -8.58 -11.45
C VAL A 94 -3.34 -8.31 -12.57
N ARG A 95 -2.17 -8.93 -12.48
CA ARG A 95 -1.12 -8.90 -13.49
C ARG A 95 -0.79 -10.33 -13.89
N ILE A 96 -0.76 -10.57 -15.20
CA ILE A 96 -0.35 -11.84 -15.79
C ILE A 96 0.92 -11.57 -16.58
N ARG A 97 1.94 -12.41 -16.40
CA ARG A 97 3.17 -12.40 -17.19
C ARG A 97 3.42 -13.80 -17.72
N LEU A 98 3.64 -13.89 -19.03
CA LEU A 98 4.01 -15.09 -19.74
C LEU A 98 5.39 -14.85 -20.34
N ASN A 99 6.33 -15.72 -19.98
CA ASN A 99 7.67 -15.74 -20.52
C ASN A 99 7.82 -17.06 -21.31
N PHE A 100 8.44 -17.02 -22.49
CA PHE A 100 8.63 -18.13 -23.42
C PHE A 100 10.09 -18.29 -23.81
#